data_AF-A0A920VQG9-F1
#
_entry.id   AF-A0A920VQG9-F1
#
_cell.length_a   1.000
_cell.length_b   1.000
_cell.length_c   1.000
_cell.angle_alpha   90.00
_cell.angle_beta   90.00
_cell.angle_gamma   90.00
#
_symmetry.space_group_name_H-M   'P 1'
#
loop_
_entity.id
_entity.type
_entity.pdbx_description
1 polymer ?
#
loop_
_entity_poly.entity_id
_entity_poly.type
_entity_poly.pdbx_seq_one_letter_code
_entity_poly.pdbx_strand_id
1 'polypeptide(L)'
;MQTVTRLRPRNLTEMAWEVGAVRPGVGVKDGVTLLIRRHMGKDPHWQFDHPLEKPAFERTYGVPLYQDQLCELAMHVGGMSGVEGEQMRRAFTRKNNDRHIETGGKNLSRSIKK
;
A
#
# COMPACT_ATOMS: atom_id res chain seq x y z
N MET A 1 15.25 -12.57 -12.74
CA MET A 1 15.92 -11.47 -13.48
C MET A 1 15.67 -10.17 -12.72
N GLN A 2 16.75 -9.42 -12.46
CA GLN A 2 16.83 -8.22 -11.63
C GLN A 2 15.76 -7.17 -11.95
N THR A 3 15.07 -6.70 -10.92
CA THR A 3 14.16 -5.54 -10.92
C THR A 3 14.87 -4.20 -11.18
N VAL A 4 16.21 -4.21 -11.11
CA VAL A 4 17.12 -3.03 -11.15
C VAL A 4 17.03 -2.20 -12.45
N THR A 5 16.41 -2.71 -13.53
CA THR A 5 16.46 -2.05 -14.85
C THR A 5 15.18 -1.32 -15.28
N ARG A 6 14.20 -1.07 -14.39
CA ARG A 6 12.94 -0.43 -14.82
C ARG A 6 12.72 1.02 -14.35
N LEU A 7 13.11 1.41 -13.13
CA LEU A 7 12.78 2.76 -12.63
C LEU A 7 13.80 3.85 -13.04
N ARG A 8 15.10 3.51 -13.16
CA ARG A 8 16.20 4.49 -13.35
C ARG A 8 16.07 5.69 -12.39
N PRO A 9 16.24 5.49 -11.08
CA PRO A 9 15.91 6.47 -10.05
C PRO A 9 16.72 7.78 -10.22
N ARG A 10 16.03 8.92 -10.16
CA ARG A 10 16.57 10.29 -10.25
C ARG A 10 16.62 11.00 -8.90
N ASN A 11 15.94 10.48 -7.89
CA ASN A 11 15.87 11.03 -6.55
C ASN A 11 15.84 9.93 -5.48
N LEU A 12 15.97 10.33 -4.21
CA LEU A 12 15.99 9.41 -3.07
C LEU A 12 14.68 8.62 -2.91
N THR A 13 13.54 9.23 -3.27
CA THR A 13 12.23 8.57 -3.20
C THR A 13 12.15 7.41 -4.17
N GLU A 14 12.58 7.60 -5.42
CA GLU A 14 12.65 6.55 -6.43
C GLU A 14 13.65 5.45 -6.03
N MET A 15 14.79 5.81 -5.42
CA MET A 15 15.72 4.82 -4.88
C MET A 15 15.09 4.00 -3.74
N ALA A 16 14.33 4.64 -2.85
CA ALA A 16 13.60 3.95 -1.79
C ALA A 16 12.50 3.02 -2.35
N TRP A 17 11.92 3.35 -3.51
CA TRP A 17 10.96 2.46 -4.17
C TRP A 17 11.61 1.18 -4.69
N GLU A 18 12.79 1.26 -5.30
CA GLU A 18 13.57 0.09 -5.74
C GLU A 18 13.89 -0.84 -4.57
N VAL A 19 14.31 -0.30 -3.43
CA VAL A 19 14.56 -1.09 -2.20
C VAL A 19 13.29 -1.73 -1.65
N GLY A 20 12.14 -1.06 -1.77
CA GLY A 20 10.84 -1.64 -1.40
C GLY A 20 10.39 -2.75 -2.37
N ALA A 21 10.63 -2.56 -3.66
CA ALA A 21 10.20 -3.44 -4.74
C ALA A 21 10.88 -4.82 -4.73
N VAL A 22 12.12 -4.91 -4.24
CA VAL A 22 12.87 -6.17 -4.14
C VAL A 22 12.43 -7.05 -2.95
N ARG A 23 11.52 -6.58 -2.09
CA ARG A 23 11.08 -7.34 -0.92
C ARG A 23 10.15 -8.50 -1.32
N PRO A 24 10.40 -9.72 -0.82
CA PRO A 24 9.50 -10.87 -1.06
C PRO A 24 8.15 -10.61 -0.37
N GLY A 25 7.19 -10.08 -1.12
CA GLY A 25 5.86 -9.71 -0.63
C GLY A 25 5.16 -8.67 -1.51
N VAL A 26 5.90 -7.69 -2.04
CA VAL A 26 5.35 -6.64 -2.92
C VAL A 26 5.25 -7.11 -4.38
N GLY A 27 6.20 -7.95 -4.81
CA GLY A 27 6.29 -8.47 -6.18
C GLY A 27 5.24 -9.53 -6.57
N VAL A 28 4.32 -9.89 -5.66
CA VAL A 28 3.40 -11.03 -5.88
C VAL A 28 2.24 -10.70 -6.83
N LYS A 29 1.98 -9.42 -7.12
CA LYS A 29 0.87 -8.98 -8.00
C LYS A 29 1.20 -7.73 -8.83
N ASP A 30 2.33 -7.72 -9.54
CA ASP A 30 2.69 -6.62 -10.47
C ASP A 30 2.69 -5.18 -9.88
N GLY A 31 2.67 -5.02 -8.55
CA GLY A 31 2.53 -3.71 -7.90
C GLY A 31 3.63 -2.72 -8.30
N VAL A 32 4.86 -3.20 -8.45
CA VAL A 32 6.00 -2.40 -8.91
C VAL A 32 5.79 -1.92 -10.35
N THR A 33 5.23 -2.75 -11.23
CA THR A 33 4.90 -2.37 -12.61
C THR A 33 3.83 -1.28 -12.63
N LEU A 34 2.80 -1.38 -11.77
CA LEU A 34 1.76 -0.35 -11.64
C LEU A 34 2.34 0.99 -11.13
N LEU A 35 3.17 0.95 -10.09
CA LEU A 35 3.87 2.12 -9.55
C LEU A 35 4.64 2.85 -10.66
N ILE A 36 5.44 2.12 -11.43
CA ILE A 36 6.24 2.67 -12.53
C ILE A 36 5.34 3.25 -13.63
N ARG A 37 4.26 2.55 -14.02
CA ARG A 37 3.34 3.04 -15.06
C ARG A 37 2.66 4.34 -14.63
N ARG A 38 2.16 4.42 -13.40
CA ARG A 38 1.51 5.62 -12.84
C ARG A 38 2.49 6.77 -12.69
N HIS A 39 3.69 6.50 -12.17
CA HIS A 39 4.76 7.49 -12.05
C HIS A 39 5.21 8.04 -13.42
N MET A 40 5.32 7.19 -14.45
CA MET A 40 5.65 7.59 -15.82
C MET A 40 4.47 8.19 -16.60
N GLY A 41 3.30 8.39 -15.97
CA GLY A 41 2.11 8.95 -16.63
C GLY A 41 1.47 8.02 -17.68
N LYS A 42 1.81 6.73 -17.69
CA LYS A 42 1.27 5.72 -18.62
C LYS A 42 -0.10 5.15 -18.20
N ASP A 43 -0.73 5.77 -17.21
CA ASP A 43 -2.02 5.39 -16.66
C ASP A 43 -2.81 6.65 -16.24
N PRO A 44 -3.10 7.60 -17.14
CA PRO A 44 -3.60 8.93 -16.78
C PRO A 44 -4.99 8.93 -16.10
N HIS A 45 -5.72 7.81 -16.15
CA HIS A 45 -7.05 7.67 -15.57
C HIS A 45 -7.04 7.01 -14.18
N TRP A 46 -5.88 6.66 -13.65
CA TRP A 46 -5.80 6.06 -12.32
C TRP A 46 -6.34 7.02 -11.25
N GLN A 47 -7.12 6.49 -10.32
CA GLN A 47 -7.64 7.22 -9.16
C GLN A 47 -7.52 6.34 -7.91
N PHE A 48 -7.62 6.95 -6.75
CA PHE A 48 -7.76 6.21 -5.49
C PHE A 48 -9.17 5.62 -5.39
N ASP A 49 -9.31 4.46 -4.75
CA ASP A 49 -10.62 3.87 -4.53
C ASP A 49 -11.44 4.70 -3.54
N HIS A 50 -10.77 5.35 -2.59
CA HIS A 50 -11.40 6.27 -1.65
C HIS A 50 -10.51 7.49 -1.33
N PRO A 51 -11.05 8.72 -1.17
CA PRO A 51 -10.26 9.92 -0.86
C PRO A 51 -9.38 9.80 0.40
N LEU A 52 -9.83 9.04 1.39
CA LEU A 52 -9.11 8.79 2.65
C LEU A 52 -7.88 7.87 2.49
N GLU A 53 -7.71 7.23 1.33
CA GLU A 53 -6.51 6.43 1.03
C GLU A 53 -5.35 7.29 0.56
N LYS A 54 -5.66 8.51 0.07
CA LYS A 54 -4.67 9.42 -0.49
C LYS A 54 -3.51 9.70 0.48
N PRO A 55 -3.72 10.00 1.78
CA PRO A 55 -2.61 10.23 2.71
C PRO A 55 -1.62 9.04 2.80
N ALA A 56 -2.13 7.81 2.75
CA ALA A 56 -1.31 6.61 2.87
C ALA A 56 -0.57 6.25 1.57
N PHE A 57 -1.20 6.46 0.42
CA PHE A 57 -0.73 5.92 -0.86
C PHE A 57 -0.33 6.95 -1.92
N GLU A 58 -0.45 8.25 -1.67
CA GLU A 58 -0.05 9.30 -2.63
C GLU A 58 1.41 9.17 -3.06
N ARG A 59 2.30 8.95 -2.09
CA ARG A 59 3.74 8.76 -2.34
C ARG A 59 4.09 7.48 -3.10
N THR A 60 3.16 6.56 -3.29
CA THR A 60 3.35 5.30 -4.03
C THR A 60 2.27 5.11 -5.10
N TYR A 61 1.60 6.18 -5.54
CA TYR A 61 0.57 6.15 -6.57
C TYR A 61 -0.47 5.04 -6.36
N GLY A 62 -0.97 4.84 -5.13
CA GLY A 62 -1.98 3.82 -4.85
C GLY A 62 -1.44 2.39 -4.67
N VAL A 63 -0.11 2.19 -4.66
CA VAL A 63 0.51 0.86 -4.51
C VAL A 63 1.02 0.66 -3.08
N PRO A 64 0.62 -0.41 -2.37
CA PRO A 64 1.16 -0.70 -1.03
C PRO A 64 2.60 -1.22 -1.14
N LEU A 65 3.56 -0.40 -0.72
CA LEU A 65 4.99 -0.69 -0.82
C LEU A 65 5.66 -0.81 0.56
N TYR A 66 5.15 -0.06 1.53
CA TYR A 66 5.71 0.04 2.87
C TYR A 66 4.71 -0.43 3.93
N GLN A 67 5.25 -0.88 5.06
CA GLN A 67 4.43 -1.44 6.15
C GLN A 67 3.68 -0.37 6.94
N ASP A 68 4.23 0.84 7.05
CA ASP A 68 3.59 2.01 7.67
C ASP A 68 2.32 2.43 6.93
N GLN A 69 2.27 2.29 5.61
CA GLN A 69 1.09 2.62 4.80
C GLN A 69 -0.15 1.81 5.18
N LEU A 70 0.03 0.55 5.61
CA LEU A 70 -1.09 -0.27 6.11
C LEU A 70 -1.64 0.27 7.44
N CYS A 71 -0.75 0.80 8.29
CA CYS A 71 -1.16 1.43 9.54
C CYS A 71 -1.89 2.75 9.26
N GLU A 72 -1.32 3.60 8.40
CA GLU A 72 -1.95 4.86 7.96
C GLU A 72 -3.32 4.61 7.32
N LEU A 73 -3.44 3.58 6.47
CA LEU A 73 -4.72 3.20 5.87
C LEU A 73 -5.74 2.78 6.93
N ALA A 74 -5.34 1.96 7.90
CA ALA A 74 -6.21 1.54 9.00
C ALA A 74 -6.70 2.73 9.83
N MET A 75 -5.85 3.73 10.05
CA MET A 75 -6.21 4.95 10.77
C MET A 75 -7.14 5.85 9.95
N HIS A 76 -6.77 6.17 8.72
CA HIS A 76 -7.52 7.12 7.88
C HIS A 76 -8.82 6.55 7.33
N VAL A 77 -8.82 5.31 6.85
CA VAL A 77 -10.01 4.66 6.27
C VAL A 77 -10.77 3.87 7.33
N GLY A 78 -10.05 3.12 8.17
CA GLY A 78 -10.69 2.30 9.21
C GLY A 78 -11.12 3.08 10.45
N GLY A 79 -10.74 4.36 10.58
CA GLY A 79 -11.01 5.17 11.77
C GLY A 79 -10.33 4.63 13.03
N MET A 80 -9.30 3.80 12.88
CA MET A 80 -8.61 3.13 13.98
C MET A 80 -7.64 4.08 14.68
N SER A 81 -7.41 3.85 15.98
CA SER A 81 -6.29 4.47 16.69
C SER A 81 -4.95 3.94 16.17
N GLY A 82 -3.85 4.64 16.43
CA GLY A 82 -2.52 4.19 16.01
C GLY A 82 -2.13 2.81 16.59
N VAL A 83 -2.62 2.49 17.79
CA VAL A 83 -2.40 1.17 18.42
C VAL A 83 -3.17 0.07 17.66
N GLU A 84 -4.43 0.32 17.30
CA GLU A 84 -5.26 -0.61 16.54
C GLU A 84 -4.74 -0.79 15.10
N GLY A 85 -4.26 0.28 14.47
CA GLY A 85 -3.63 0.24 13.15
C GLY A 85 -2.37 -0.64 13.14
N GLU A 86 -1.53 -0.53 14.16
CA GLU A 86 -0.34 -1.39 14.32
C GLU A 86 -0.73 -2.85 14.59
N GLN A 87 -1.78 -3.10 15.38
CA GLN A 87 -2.31 -4.45 15.60
C GLN A 87 -2.82 -5.07 14.29
N MET A 88 -3.54 -4.28 13.48
CA MET A 88 -4.01 -4.70 12.16
C MET A 88 -2.83 -5.01 11.23
N ARG A 89 -1.81 -4.15 11.16
CA ARG A 89 -0.60 -4.38 10.37
C ARG A 89 0.10 -5.70 10.75
N ARG A 90 0.20 -5.98 12.06
CA ARG A 90 0.75 -7.25 12.57
C ARG A 90 -0.10 -8.45 12.17
N ALA A 91 -1.42 -8.31 12.18
CA ALA A 91 -2.34 -9.36 11.76
C ALA A 91 -2.16 -9.72 10.27
N PHE A 92 -1.96 -8.73 9.39
CA PHE A 92 -1.67 -8.95 7.96
C PHE A 92 -0.36 -9.70 7.68
N THR A 93 0.61 -9.64 8.59
CA THR A 93 1.90 -10.32 8.44
C THR A 93 1.86 -11.78 8.93
N ARG A 94 0.86 -12.15 9.76
CA ARG A 94 0.74 -13.50 10.33
C ARG A 94 -0.07 -14.40 9.39
N LYS A 95 0.55 -15.47 8.90
CA LYS A 95 -0.01 -16.43 7.91
C LYS A 95 -1.36 -17.11 8.27
N ASN A 96 -1.95 -16.90 9.44
CA ASN A 96 -3.09 -17.67 9.97
C ASN A 96 -4.08 -16.83 10.81
N ASN A 97 -4.34 -15.56 10.47
CA ASN A 97 -5.24 -14.72 11.28
C ASN A 97 -6.43 -14.15 10.50
N ASP A 98 -7.07 -14.99 9.70
CA ASP A 98 -8.22 -14.65 8.84
C ASP A 98 -9.33 -13.93 9.63
N ARG A 99 -9.57 -14.30 10.89
CA ARG A 99 -10.58 -13.65 11.75
C ARG A 99 -10.28 -12.17 12.04
N HIS A 100 -9.01 -11.80 12.23
CA HIS A 100 -8.63 -10.40 12.45
C HIS A 100 -8.65 -9.60 11.15
N ILE A 101 -8.31 -10.22 10.03
CA ILE A 101 -8.40 -9.61 8.70
C ILE A 101 -9.87 -9.41 8.31
N GLU A 102 -10.76 -10.37 8.58
CA GLU A 102 -12.21 -10.23 8.36
C GLU A 102 -12.84 -9.15 9.24
N THR A 103 -12.44 -9.07 10.51
CA THR A 103 -12.97 -8.06 11.43
C THR A 103 -12.49 -6.65 11.03
N GLY A 104 -11.20 -6.51 10.70
CA GLY A 104 -10.64 -5.27 10.16
C GLY A 104 -11.24 -4.89 8.80
N GLY A 105 -11.44 -5.87 7.91
CA GLY A 105 -12.07 -5.69 6.60
C GLY A 105 -13.54 -5.28 6.68
N LYS A 106 -14.29 -5.77 7.68
CA LYS A 106 -15.66 -5.31 7.97
C LYS A 106 -15.69 -3.86 8.46
N ASN A 107 -14.70 -3.41 9.23
CA ASN A 107 -14.60 -2.02 9.67
C ASN A 107 -14.23 -1.09 8.51
N LEU A 108 -13.25 -1.49 7.68
CA LEU A 108 -12.89 -0.78 6.44
C LEU A 108 -14.09 -0.67 5.49
N SER A 109 -14.79 -1.77 5.21
CA SER A 109 -15.95 -1.77 4.30
C SER A 109 -17.17 -1.03 4.83
N ARG A 110 -17.32 -0.88 6.16
CA ARG A 110 -18.33 0.00 6.77
C ARG A 110 -17.96 1.48 6.62
N SER A 111 -16.69 1.84 6.78
CA SER A 111 -16.24 3.22 6.62
C SER A 111 -16.24 3.70 5.18
N ILE A 112 -15.93 2.82 4.21
CA ILE A 112 -15.97 3.14 2.77
C ILE A 112 -17.43 3.34 2.26
N LYS A 113 -18.43 2.81 2.98
CA LYS A 113 -19.86 2.98 2.64
C LYS A 113 -20.51 4.21 3.28
N LYS A 114 -19.79 4.95 4.13
CA LYS A 114 -20.26 6.20 4.75
C LYS A 114 -19.72 7.40 3.99
#